data_AF-A0A8I1ZEZ6-F1
#
_entry.id   AF-A0A8I1ZEZ6-F1
#
_cell.length_a   1.000
_cell.length_b   1.000
_cell.length_c   1.000
_cell.angle_alpha   90.00
_cell.angle_beta   90.00
_cell.angle_gamma   90.00
#
_symmetry.space_group_name_H-M   'P 1'
#
loop_
_entity.id
_entity.type
_entity.pdbx_description
1 polymer ?
#
loop_
_entity_poly.entity_id
_entity_poly.type
_entity_poly.pdbx_seq_one_letter_code
_entity_poly.pdbx_strand_id
1 'polypeptide(L)'
;MNAAENRTRPVEVLAGIVGETIRSPGAKTLIAEIARDLIETWADKGGLRRRVASPARWVVSKVFRPGGNGVGISAHAGRLLTAWARQVNAEHAADPVCHAASRREAFHGFMKNTDFGEFREMVENSRRCFVATLEAFNGQLWKYPAKVGSIMGTLLALVNTGIASVRTFLTPIEKNVGPDLLADLLLSLLRGVDAREVAGLVNSSAEFIRRLHTGNLLLARAGKPLLQVYLTALLKEGLPTVDPTLLTKARIALAEDREALAGALADVLREHPELVLETISSYGSLTTPLLRAFSRRARLFDELDREALAHAVSQGLSDLDTYEIARAVNTLVRVLNGLHDTRPEVFSAFLTSVADSLDTEEIRAAVAWMVPEIAEAARPVLDASVPSLKSSLLPTGGES
;
A
#
# COMPACT_ATOMS: atom_id res chain seq x y z
N MET A 1 -29.78 1.25 -37.11
CA MET A 1 -29.79 0.25 -36.02
C MET A 1 -30.80 0.68 -34.98
N ASN A 2 -31.84 -0.11 -34.74
CA ASN A 2 -33.00 0.28 -33.94
C ASN A 2 -32.68 0.24 -32.43
N ALA A 3 -32.80 1.37 -31.74
CA ALA A 3 -32.59 1.48 -30.29
C ALA A 3 -33.53 0.58 -29.46
N ALA A 4 -34.65 0.15 -30.03
CA ALA A 4 -35.59 -0.78 -29.41
C ALA A 4 -35.05 -2.22 -29.31
N GLU A 5 -34.21 -2.66 -30.26
CA GLU A 5 -33.70 -4.03 -30.32
C GLU A 5 -32.53 -4.28 -29.34
N ASN A 6 -31.92 -3.21 -28.83
CA ASN A 6 -30.81 -3.30 -27.87
C ASN A 6 -31.29 -3.33 -26.40
N ARG A 7 -32.51 -2.87 -26.10
CA ARG A 7 -33.10 -2.89 -24.75
C ARG A 7 -33.73 -4.24 -24.37
N THR A 8 -34.11 -5.05 -25.33
CA THR A 8 -34.72 -6.37 -25.09
C THR A 8 -33.69 -7.42 -24.62
N ARG A 9 -32.44 -7.32 -25.07
CA ARG A 9 -31.38 -8.29 -24.72
C ARG A 9 -31.01 -8.38 -23.23
N PRO A 10 -30.82 -7.27 -22.48
CA PRO A 10 -30.55 -7.35 -21.04
C PRO A 10 -31.74 -7.91 -20.26
N VAL A 11 -32.98 -7.56 -20.65
CA VAL A 11 -34.21 -8.04 -20.01
C VAL A 11 -34.41 -9.53 -20.27
N GLU A 12 -34.13 -10.03 -21.47
CA GLU A 12 -34.20 -11.47 -21.78
C GLU A 12 -33.13 -12.29 -21.03
N VAL A 13 -31.91 -11.77 -20.92
CA VAL A 13 -30.83 -12.41 -20.14
C VAL A 13 -31.14 -12.35 -18.64
N LEU A 14 -31.67 -11.24 -18.14
CA LEU A 14 -32.09 -11.07 -16.76
C LEU A 14 -33.33 -11.91 -16.42
N ALA A 15 -34.29 -12.05 -17.35
CA ALA A 15 -35.42 -12.98 -17.21
C ALA A 15 -34.96 -14.44 -17.25
N GLY A 16 -33.95 -14.77 -18.06
CA GLY A 16 -33.30 -16.08 -18.04
C GLY A 16 -32.62 -16.37 -16.71
N ILE A 17 -31.91 -15.40 -16.14
CA ILE A 17 -31.21 -15.55 -14.85
C ILE A 17 -32.16 -15.49 -13.68
N VAL A 18 -33.19 -14.65 -13.69
CA VAL A 18 -34.26 -14.67 -12.68
C VAL A 18 -34.99 -16.00 -12.78
N GLY A 19 -35.30 -16.48 -13.99
CA GLY A 19 -35.88 -17.80 -14.21
C GLY A 19 -35.02 -18.95 -13.70
N GLU A 20 -33.71 -18.91 -13.90
CA GLU A 20 -32.77 -19.93 -13.43
C GLU A 20 -32.38 -19.79 -11.95
N THR A 21 -32.34 -18.57 -11.43
CA THR A 21 -32.09 -18.26 -10.01
C THR A 21 -33.29 -18.66 -9.18
N ILE A 22 -34.52 -18.34 -9.61
CA ILE A 22 -35.78 -18.88 -9.06
C ILE A 22 -35.79 -20.41 -9.15
N ARG A 23 -35.06 -21.00 -10.12
CA ARG A 23 -34.91 -22.46 -10.22
C ARG A 23 -33.80 -23.04 -9.35
N SER A 24 -32.89 -22.22 -8.80
CA SER A 24 -31.80 -22.66 -7.94
C SER A 24 -32.34 -23.21 -6.61
N PRO A 25 -31.75 -24.26 -6.03
CA PRO A 25 -32.24 -24.84 -4.77
C PRO A 25 -32.36 -23.81 -3.65
N GLY A 26 -31.37 -22.91 -3.50
CA GLY A 26 -31.35 -21.88 -2.45
C GLY A 26 -32.43 -20.81 -2.63
N ALA A 27 -32.61 -20.27 -3.83
CA ALA A 27 -33.67 -19.28 -4.04
C ALA A 27 -35.06 -19.92 -4.06
N LYS A 28 -35.20 -21.18 -4.50
CA LYS A 28 -36.43 -21.95 -4.33
C LYS A 28 -36.81 -22.06 -2.85
N THR A 29 -35.83 -22.31 -1.98
CA THR A 29 -36.05 -22.35 -0.53
C THR A 29 -36.48 -20.98 -0.01
N LEU A 30 -35.74 -19.91 -0.35
CA LEU A 30 -36.06 -18.55 0.08
C LEU A 30 -37.43 -18.09 -0.41
N ILE A 31 -37.76 -18.32 -1.69
CA ILE A 31 -39.06 -17.98 -2.28
C ILE A 31 -40.17 -18.84 -1.68
N ALA A 32 -39.91 -20.12 -1.41
CA ALA A 32 -40.88 -20.99 -0.75
C ALA A 32 -41.14 -20.53 0.69
N GLU A 33 -40.14 -20.03 1.42
CA GLU A 33 -40.30 -19.46 2.75
C GLU A 33 -41.08 -18.14 2.72
N ILE A 34 -40.72 -17.21 1.83
CA ILE A 34 -41.46 -15.96 1.64
C ILE A 34 -42.92 -16.23 1.23
N ALA A 35 -43.14 -17.16 0.29
CA ALA A 35 -44.48 -17.53 -0.14
C ALA A 35 -45.28 -18.20 0.99
N ARG A 36 -44.62 -19.00 1.85
CA ARG A 36 -45.26 -19.63 3.01
C ARG A 36 -45.67 -18.58 4.04
N ASP A 37 -44.80 -17.64 4.35
CA ASP A 37 -45.04 -16.55 5.31
C ASP A 37 -46.16 -15.61 4.84
N LEU A 38 -46.18 -15.27 3.54
CA LEU A 38 -47.27 -14.50 2.93
C LEU A 38 -48.62 -15.24 2.97
N ILE A 39 -48.62 -16.56 2.73
CA ILE A 39 -49.84 -17.38 2.82
C ILE A 39 -50.32 -17.48 4.28
N GLU A 40 -49.41 -17.57 5.25
CA GLU A 40 -49.74 -17.61 6.68
C GLU A 40 -50.31 -16.28 7.17
N THR A 41 -49.63 -15.18 6.88
CA THR A 41 -50.11 -13.82 7.17
C THR A 41 -51.47 -13.52 6.52
N TRP A 42 -51.72 -14.07 5.32
CA TRP A 42 -53.01 -13.94 4.65
C TRP A 42 -54.10 -14.82 5.27
N ALA A 43 -53.75 -16.02 5.73
CA ALA A 43 -54.66 -16.98 6.35
C ALA A 43 -55.13 -16.54 7.74
N ASP A 44 -54.29 -15.82 8.48
CA ASP A 44 -54.58 -15.34 9.83
C ASP A 44 -55.69 -14.28 9.89
N LYS A 45 -56.04 -13.68 8.74
CA LYS A 45 -57.19 -12.75 8.63
C LYS A 45 -58.56 -13.46 8.63
N GLY A 46 -58.60 -14.78 8.83
CA GLY A 46 -59.80 -15.56 9.09
C GLY A 46 -60.72 -15.84 7.89
N GLY A 47 -61.79 -16.62 8.13
CA GLY A 47 -62.85 -16.91 7.16
C GLY A 47 -62.43 -17.80 5.98
N LEU A 48 -62.90 -17.45 4.78
CA LEU A 48 -62.66 -18.19 3.52
C LEU A 48 -61.16 -18.36 3.21
N ARG A 49 -60.31 -17.41 3.64
CA ARG A 49 -58.87 -17.40 3.41
C ARG A 49 -58.15 -18.59 4.05
N ARG A 50 -58.62 -19.02 5.24
CA ARG A 50 -58.06 -20.18 5.94
C ARG A 50 -58.33 -21.49 5.19
N ARG A 51 -59.46 -21.58 4.48
CA ARG A 51 -59.81 -22.73 3.62
C ARG A 51 -58.99 -22.76 2.32
N VAL A 52 -58.62 -21.59 1.78
CA VAL A 52 -57.82 -21.47 0.55
C VAL A 52 -56.30 -21.58 0.81
N ALA A 53 -55.85 -21.30 2.04
CA ALA A 53 -54.44 -21.41 2.41
C ALA A 53 -53.88 -22.83 2.30
N SER A 54 -54.68 -23.85 2.61
CA SER A 54 -54.23 -25.25 2.57
C SER A 54 -53.90 -25.72 1.13
N PRO A 55 -54.76 -25.50 0.12
CA PRO A 55 -54.39 -25.73 -1.29
C PRO A 55 -53.17 -24.92 -1.74
N ALA A 56 -53.06 -23.65 -1.33
CA ALA A 56 -51.96 -22.78 -1.73
C ALA A 56 -50.59 -23.29 -1.20
N ARG A 57 -50.53 -23.73 0.07
CA ARG A 57 -49.32 -24.35 0.64
C ARG A 57 -48.89 -25.61 -0.11
N TRP A 58 -49.86 -26.44 -0.50
CA TRP A 58 -49.58 -27.64 -1.27
C TRP A 58 -48.95 -27.30 -2.64
N VAL A 59 -49.49 -26.30 -3.34
CA VAL A 59 -48.94 -25.83 -4.63
C VAL A 59 -47.52 -25.30 -4.47
N VAL A 60 -47.27 -24.44 -3.48
CA VAL A 60 -45.92 -23.91 -3.18
C VAL A 60 -44.94 -25.06 -2.91
N SER A 61 -45.33 -26.03 -2.08
CA SER A 61 -44.45 -27.17 -1.76
C SER A 61 -44.13 -28.05 -2.98
N LYS A 62 -45.02 -28.13 -3.96
CA LYS A 62 -44.88 -28.99 -5.15
C LYS A 62 -44.08 -28.31 -6.26
N VAL A 63 -44.27 -27.01 -6.45
CA VAL A 63 -43.60 -26.21 -7.50
C VAL A 63 -42.14 -25.94 -7.16
N PHE A 64 -41.82 -25.74 -5.88
CA PHE A 64 -40.47 -25.38 -5.44
C PHE A 64 -39.61 -26.57 -4.99
N ARG A 65 -39.94 -27.81 -5.40
CA ARG A 65 -39.06 -28.97 -5.16
C ARG A 65 -37.70 -28.78 -5.88
N PRO A 66 -36.56 -28.98 -5.19
CA PRO A 66 -35.24 -28.89 -5.81
C PRO A 66 -35.04 -30.10 -6.73
N GLY A 67 -34.98 -29.85 -8.05
CA GLY A 67 -34.65 -30.83 -9.08
C GLY A 67 -33.29 -30.48 -9.69
N GLY A 68 -32.38 -31.45 -9.69
CA GLY A 68 -30.98 -31.27 -10.08
C GLY A 68 -30.72 -31.27 -11.60
N ASN A 69 -29.53 -30.77 -11.94
CA ASN A 69 -28.89 -30.74 -13.26
C ASN A 69 -29.31 -29.59 -14.20
N GLY A 70 -28.98 -28.36 -13.81
CA GLY A 70 -28.97 -27.20 -14.70
C GLY A 70 -27.54 -26.80 -15.09
N VAL A 71 -27.36 -26.31 -16.32
CA VAL A 71 -26.15 -25.62 -16.78
C VAL A 71 -25.78 -24.54 -15.75
N GLY A 72 -24.52 -24.51 -15.31
CA GLY A 72 -24.11 -23.73 -14.16
C GLY A 72 -24.46 -22.23 -14.27
N ILE A 73 -25.09 -21.70 -13.21
CA ILE A 73 -25.44 -20.28 -13.02
C ILE A 73 -24.29 -19.33 -13.41
N SER A 74 -23.04 -19.77 -13.27
CA SER A 74 -21.83 -19.03 -13.61
C SER A 74 -21.74 -18.61 -15.09
N ALA A 75 -22.17 -19.45 -16.03
CA ALA A 75 -22.11 -19.13 -17.46
C ALA A 75 -23.14 -18.04 -17.84
N HIS A 76 -24.30 -18.06 -17.20
CA HIS A 76 -25.34 -17.05 -17.38
C HIS A 76 -24.98 -15.74 -16.68
N ALA A 77 -24.42 -15.81 -15.47
CA ALA A 77 -23.92 -14.65 -14.73
C ALA A 77 -22.89 -13.85 -15.54
N GLY A 78 -21.93 -14.51 -16.21
CA GLY A 78 -20.95 -13.84 -17.06
C GLY A 78 -21.58 -13.11 -18.27
N ARG A 79 -22.59 -13.72 -18.90
CA ARG A 79 -23.34 -13.09 -20.00
C ARG A 79 -24.14 -11.88 -19.52
N LEU A 80 -24.77 -11.97 -18.35
CA LEU A 80 -25.48 -10.85 -17.76
C LEU A 80 -24.57 -9.71 -17.37
N LEU A 81 -23.45 -10.00 -16.70
CA LEU A 81 -22.48 -8.98 -16.35
C LEU A 81 -22.00 -8.22 -17.60
N THR A 82 -21.78 -8.94 -18.70
CA THR A 82 -21.40 -8.35 -19.99
C THR A 82 -22.53 -7.51 -20.59
N ALA A 83 -23.77 -7.99 -20.58
CA ALA A 83 -24.93 -7.27 -21.09
C ALA A 83 -25.21 -6.00 -20.26
N TRP A 84 -25.11 -6.10 -18.94
CA TRP A 84 -25.23 -4.99 -18.01
C TRP A 84 -24.13 -3.96 -18.21
N ALA A 85 -22.86 -4.39 -18.31
CA ALA A 85 -21.74 -3.48 -18.61
C ALA A 85 -21.96 -2.72 -19.93
N ARG A 86 -22.47 -3.39 -20.97
CA ARG A 86 -22.81 -2.73 -22.25
C ARG A 86 -23.92 -1.70 -22.09
N GLN A 87 -24.96 -2.03 -21.31
CA GLN A 87 -26.05 -1.10 -21.04
C GLN A 87 -25.57 0.12 -20.25
N VAL A 88 -24.84 -0.08 -19.16
CA VAL A 88 -24.26 1.00 -18.34
C VAL A 88 -23.34 1.89 -19.19
N ASN A 89 -22.52 1.29 -20.06
CA ASN A 89 -21.68 2.07 -20.98
C ASN A 89 -22.52 2.90 -21.97
N ALA A 90 -23.65 2.38 -22.45
CA ALA A 90 -24.54 3.12 -23.35
C ALA A 90 -25.26 4.26 -22.62
N GLU A 91 -25.67 4.06 -21.37
CA GLU A 91 -26.29 5.07 -20.52
C GLU A 91 -25.29 6.17 -20.15
N HIS A 92 -24.07 5.82 -19.72
CA HIS A 92 -22.99 6.78 -19.47
C HIS A 92 -22.57 7.58 -20.71
N ALA A 93 -22.61 6.97 -21.90
CA ALA A 93 -22.31 7.69 -23.14
C ALA A 93 -23.38 8.75 -23.47
N ALA A 94 -24.61 8.58 -22.99
CA ALA A 94 -25.69 9.54 -23.17
C ALA A 94 -25.68 10.62 -22.07
N ASP A 95 -25.44 10.24 -20.82
CA ASP A 95 -25.33 11.15 -19.69
C ASP A 95 -24.33 10.60 -18.64
N PRO A 96 -23.14 11.21 -18.51
CA PRO A 96 -22.11 10.76 -17.56
C PRO A 96 -22.53 10.80 -16.08
N VAL A 97 -23.59 11.55 -15.72
CA VAL A 97 -24.02 11.79 -14.33
C VAL A 97 -25.40 11.16 -14.03
N CYS A 98 -26.01 10.45 -15.00
CA CYS A 98 -27.39 9.97 -14.94
C CYS A 98 -27.78 9.17 -13.68
N HIS A 99 -26.81 8.53 -13.02
CA HIS A 99 -27.07 7.71 -11.83
C HIS A 99 -26.69 8.38 -10.49
N ALA A 100 -26.11 9.58 -10.49
CA ALA A 100 -25.58 10.18 -9.26
C ALA A 100 -26.69 10.50 -8.24
N ALA A 101 -27.83 11.03 -8.72
CA ALA A 101 -28.94 11.42 -7.86
C ALA A 101 -29.66 10.19 -7.25
N SER A 102 -30.00 9.19 -8.08
CA SER A 102 -30.66 7.96 -7.61
C SER A 102 -29.78 7.13 -6.68
N ARG A 103 -28.46 7.09 -6.93
CA ARG A 103 -27.50 6.43 -6.02
C ARG A 103 -27.38 7.13 -4.68
N ARG A 104 -27.58 8.45 -4.61
CA ARG A 104 -27.54 9.19 -3.33
C ARG A 104 -28.68 8.76 -2.39
N GLU A 105 -29.91 8.70 -2.90
CA GLU A 105 -31.06 8.21 -2.13
C GLU A 105 -30.88 6.75 -1.72
N ALA A 106 -30.45 5.90 -2.65
CA ALA A 106 -30.19 4.49 -2.36
C ALA A 106 -29.10 4.33 -1.29
N PHE A 107 -28.01 5.11 -1.37
CA PHE A 107 -26.93 5.08 -0.39
C PHE A 107 -27.40 5.60 0.98
N HIS A 108 -28.18 6.68 1.02
CA HIS A 108 -28.76 7.16 2.27
C HIS A 108 -29.67 6.10 2.91
N GLY A 109 -30.53 5.47 2.12
CA GLY A 109 -31.36 4.35 2.56
C GLY A 109 -30.53 3.16 3.05
N PHE A 110 -29.46 2.80 2.34
CA PHE A 110 -28.53 1.75 2.76
C PHE A 110 -27.88 2.07 4.10
N MET A 111 -27.26 3.25 4.25
CA MET A 111 -26.59 3.66 5.48
C MET A 111 -27.55 3.71 6.68
N LYS A 112 -28.80 4.14 6.47
CA LYS A 112 -29.81 4.25 7.52
C LYS A 112 -30.30 2.89 8.03
N ASN A 113 -30.38 1.90 7.14
CA ASN A 113 -31.02 0.61 7.45
C ASN A 113 -30.03 -0.55 7.59
N THR A 114 -28.73 -0.32 7.36
CA THR A 114 -27.71 -1.35 7.50
C THR A 114 -27.18 -1.34 8.93
N ASP A 115 -27.30 -2.50 9.59
CA ASP A 115 -26.59 -2.75 10.84
C ASP A 115 -25.14 -3.14 10.51
N PHE A 116 -24.22 -2.20 10.70
CA PHE A 116 -22.80 -2.43 10.47
C PHE A 116 -22.18 -3.41 11.48
N GLY A 117 -22.81 -3.65 12.62
CA GLY A 117 -22.42 -4.68 13.59
C GLY A 117 -22.65 -6.08 13.01
N GLU A 118 -23.86 -6.35 12.53
CA GLU A 118 -24.20 -7.62 11.86
C GLU A 118 -23.37 -7.82 10.57
N PHE A 119 -23.15 -6.76 9.79
CA PHE A 119 -22.27 -6.83 8.62
C PHE A 119 -20.83 -7.18 9.00
N ARG A 120 -20.31 -6.58 10.06
CA ARG A 120 -18.98 -6.91 10.60
C ARG A 120 -18.92 -8.36 11.05
N GLU A 121 -19.89 -8.83 11.82
CA GLU A 121 -19.96 -10.23 12.28
C GLU A 121 -20.01 -11.20 11.10
N MET A 122 -20.79 -10.89 10.05
CA MET A 122 -20.81 -11.66 8.81
C MET A 122 -19.43 -11.71 8.15
N VAL A 123 -18.70 -10.58 8.09
CA VAL A 123 -17.35 -10.54 7.51
C VAL A 123 -16.36 -11.35 8.35
N GLU A 124 -16.39 -11.21 9.67
CA GLU A 124 -15.52 -11.96 10.59
C GLU A 124 -15.76 -13.49 10.49
N ASN A 125 -17.02 -13.90 10.45
CA ASN A 125 -17.41 -15.33 10.36
C ASN A 125 -17.21 -15.94 8.97
N SER A 126 -17.22 -15.13 7.91
CA SER A 126 -17.06 -15.61 6.53
C SER A 126 -15.61 -15.79 6.07
N ARG A 127 -14.62 -15.39 6.89
CA ARG A 127 -13.18 -15.39 6.53
C ARG A 127 -12.71 -16.69 5.86
N ARG A 128 -13.04 -17.85 6.44
CA ARG A 128 -12.62 -19.16 5.88
C ARG A 128 -13.23 -19.44 4.51
N CYS A 129 -14.53 -19.19 4.37
CA CYS A 129 -15.24 -19.36 3.10
C CYS A 129 -14.72 -18.39 2.03
N PHE A 130 -14.43 -17.15 2.43
CA PHE A 130 -13.90 -16.14 1.54
C PHE A 130 -12.50 -16.50 1.03
N VAL A 131 -11.58 -16.91 1.91
CA VAL A 131 -10.23 -17.37 1.52
C VAL A 131 -10.31 -18.57 0.58
N ALA A 132 -11.11 -19.60 0.89
CA ALA A 132 -11.28 -20.75 0.02
C ALA A 132 -11.87 -20.37 -1.36
N THR A 133 -12.77 -19.39 -1.39
CA THR A 133 -13.33 -18.85 -2.63
C THR A 133 -12.26 -18.11 -3.44
N LEU A 134 -11.42 -17.31 -2.79
CA LEU A 134 -10.31 -16.63 -3.44
C LEU A 134 -9.28 -17.61 -3.99
N GLU A 135 -8.95 -18.68 -3.28
CA GLU A 135 -8.06 -19.74 -3.76
C GLU A 135 -8.62 -20.43 -5.01
N ALA A 136 -9.90 -20.84 -4.96
CA ALA A 136 -10.58 -21.44 -6.10
C ALA A 136 -10.63 -20.49 -7.29
N PHE A 137 -10.94 -19.22 -7.05
CA PHE A 137 -10.96 -18.18 -8.09
C PHE A 137 -9.57 -17.97 -8.69
N ASN A 138 -8.54 -17.81 -7.86
CA ASN A 138 -7.15 -17.64 -8.29
C ASN A 138 -6.69 -18.82 -9.15
N GLY A 139 -7.01 -20.05 -8.76
CA GLY A 139 -6.72 -21.26 -9.54
C GLY A 139 -7.39 -21.29 -10.92
N GLN A 140 -8.56 -20.66 -11.08
CA GLN A 140 -9.22 -20.54 -12.40
C GLN A 140 -8.71 -19.33 -13.19
N LEU A 141 -8.37 -18.23 -12.52
CA LEU A 141 -7.93 -16.99 -13.13
C LEU A 141 -6.66 -17.21 -13.98
N TRP A 142 -5.68 -17.93 -13.43
CA TRP A 142 -4.41 -18.19 -14.11
C TRP A 142 -4.50 -19.17 -15.28
N LYS A 143 -5.62 -19.88 -15.46
CA LYS A 143 -5.86 -20.72 -16.65
C LYS A 143 -6.15 -19.90 -17.91
N TYR A 144 -6.47 -18.61 -17.76
CA TYR A 144 -6.86 -17.73 -18.86
C TYR A 144 -6.03 -16.43 -18.87
N PRO A 145 -4.73 -16.47 -19.20
CA PRO A 145 -3.82 -15.32 -19.10
C PRO A 145 -4.27 -14.10 -19.92
N ALA A 146 -4.92 -14.30 -21.07
CA ALA A 146 -5.48 -13.19 -21.84
C ALA A 146 -6.57 -12.42 -21.07
N LYS A 147 -7.41 -13.13 -20.29
CA LYS A 147 -8.42 -12.49 -19.43
C LYS A 147 -7.75 -11.77 -18.26
N VAL A 148 -6.65 -12.29 -17.73
CA VAL A 148 -5.83 -11.58 -16.73
C VAL A 148 -5.35 -10.26 -17.29
N GLY A 149 -4.87 -10.23 -18.54
CA GLY A 149 -4.49 -8.98 -19.22
C GLY A 149 -5.64 -7.97 -19.30
N SER A 150 -6.84 -8.40 -19.67
CA SER A 150 -8.03 -7.54 -19.68
C SER A 150 -8.41 -7.04 -18.29
N ILE A 151 -8.34 -7.91 -17.26
CA ILE A 151 -8.60 -7.56 -15.86
C ILE A 151 -7.57 -6.52 -15.39
N MET A 152 -6.30 -6.68 -15.71
CA MET A 152 -5.25 -5.69 -15.37
C MET A 152 -5.49 -4.34 -16.06
N GLY A 153 -5.93 -4.35 -17.33
CA GLY A 153 -6.33 -3.12 -18.03
C GLY A 153 -7.51 -2.43 -17.35
N THR A 154 -8.53 -3.18 -16.93
CA THR A 154 -9.66 -2.66 -16.14
C THR A 154 -9.18 -2.15 -14.77
N LEU A 155 -8.28 -2.86 -14.11
CA LEU A 155 -7.71 -2.47 -12.82
C LEU A 155 -7.01 -1.12 -12.91
N LEU A 156 -6.28 -0.83 -13.99
CA LEU A 156 -5.64 0.48 -14.17
C LEU A 156 -6.67 1.61 -14.25
N ALA A 157 -7.76 1.41 -15.00
CA ALA A 157 -8.86 2.37 -15.05
C ALA A 157 -9.51 2.55 -13.66
N LEU A 158 -9.72 1.45 -12.94
CA LEU A 158 -10.23 1.47 -11.57
C LEU A 158 -9.27 2.17 -10.60
N VAL A 159 -7.95 2.04 -10.76
CA VAL A 159 -6.96 2.77 -9.96
C VAL A 159 -7.08 4.27 -10.21
N ASN A 160 -7.19 4.70 -11.46
CA ASN A 160 -7.36 6.13 -11.78
C ASN A 160 -8.66 6.70 -11.22
N THR A 161 -9.78 6.00 -11.41
CA THR A 161 -11.06 6.35 -10.78
C THR A 161 -10.96 6.28 -9.26
N GLY A 162 -10.21 5.33 -8.72
CA GLY A 162 -9.96 5.14 -7.30
C GLY A 162 -9.20 6.31 -6.70
N ILE A 163 -8.15 6.81 -7.35
CA ILE A 163 -7.40 8.00 -6.92
C ILE A 163 -8.32 9.21 -6.85
N ALA A 164 -9.15 9.45 -7.88
CA ALA A 164 -10.13 10.52 -7.87
C ALA A 164 -11.16 10.35 -6.74
N SER A 165 -11.66 9.11 -6.55
CA SER A 165 -12.65 8.78 -5.54
C SER A 165 -12.10 8.94 -4.13
N VAL A 166 -10.88 8.47 -3.87
CA VAL A 166 -10.16 8.63 -2.61
C VAL A 166 -9.96 10.11 -2.32
N ARG A 167 -9.54 10.93 -3.29
CA ARG A 167 -9.46 12.39 -3.11
C ARG A 167 -10.80 12.99 -2.70
N THR A 168 -11.89 12.62 -3.38
CA THR A 168 -13.24 13.07 -3.02
C THR A 168 -13.65 12.62 -1.62
N PHE A 169 -13.29 11.40 -1.21
CA PHE A 169 -13.60 10.85 0.10
C PHE A 169 -12.77 11.46 1.23
N LEU A 170 -11.50 11.76 0.97
CA LEU A 170 -10.60 12.41 1.93
C LEU A 170 -10.98 13.89 2.16
N THR A 171 -11.60 14.56 1.18
CA THR A 171 -11.96 15.99 1.31
C THR A 171 -12.88 16.26 2.52
N PRO A 172 -13.97 15.49 2.76
CA PRO A 172 -14.74 15.62 4.00
C PRO A 172 -13.96 15.29 5.27
N ILE A 173 -13.04 14.33 5.24
CA ILE A 173 -12.24 13.95 6.42
C ILE A 173 -11.30 15.09 6.79
N GLU A 174 -10.56 15.61 5.81
CA GLU A 174 -9.67 16.77 5.97
C GLU A 174 -10.41 17.99 6.55
N LYS A 175 -11.65 18.22 6.14
CA LYS A 175 -12.43 19.40 6.54
C LYS A 175 -13.23 19.24 7.83
N ASN A 176 -13.70 18.04 8.14
CA ASN A 176 -14.72 17.84 9.18
C ASN A 176 -14.27 16.90 10.31
N VAL A 177 -13.15 16.20 10.19
CA VAL A 177 -12.65 15.28 11.22
C VAL A 177 -11.44 15.91 11.90
N GLY A 178 -11.52 16.09 13.22
CA GLY A 178 -10.39 16.57 14.01
C GLY A 178 -9.23 15.56 13.99
N PRO A 179 -7.96 16.03 14.03
CA PRO A 179 -6.79 15.16 13.94
C PRO A 179 -6.77 14.09 15.05
N ASP A 180 -7.18 14.44 16.28
CA ASP A 180 -7.22 13.52 17.42
C ASP A 180 -8.18 12.34 17.17
N LEU A 181 -9.39 12.63 16.67
CA LEU A 181 -10.39 11.60 16.39
C LEU A 181 -9.94 10.67 15.25
N LEU A 182 -9.26 11.22 14.24
CA LEU A 182 -8.69 10.42 13.15
C LEU A 182 -7.59 9.51 13.67
N ALA A 183 -6.68 10.03 14.50
CA ALA A 183 -5.61 9.24 15.11
C ALA A 183 -6.18 8.11 15.98
N ASP A 184 -7.13 8.41 16.87
CA ASP A 184 -7.79 7.42 17.73
C ASP A 184 -8.48 6.31 16.92
N LEU A 185 -9.19 6.68 15.85
CA LEU A 185 -9.82 5.71 14.96
C LEU A 185 -8.78 4.81 14.28
N LEU A 186 -7.72 5.39 13.72
CA LEU A 186 -6.67 4.62 13.03
C LEU A 186 -5.90 3.71 13.98
N LEU A 187 -5.55 4.19 15.18
CA LEU A 187 -4.87 3.38 16.20
C LEU A 187 -5.78 2.26 16.73
N SER A 188 -7.08 2.52 16.87
CA SER A 188 -8.06 1.49 17.25
C SER A 188 -8.17 0.39 16.18
N LEU A 189 -8.17 0.77 14.89
CA LEU A 189 -8.14 -0.19 13.79
C LEU A 189 -6.83 -0.99 13.76
N LEU A 190 -5.69 -0.32 14.01
CA LEU A 190 -4.39 -0.98 14.05
C LEU A 190 -4.30 -2.06 15.14
N ARG A 191 -4.92 -1.83 16.31
CA ARG A 191 -5.00 -2.83 17.39
C ARG A 191 -5.74 -4.11 16.99
N GLY A 192 -6.65 -4.02 16.01
CA GLY A 192 -7.41 -5.17 15.50
C GLY A 192 -6.67 -6.02 14.47
N VAL A 193 -5.44 -5.65 14.08
CA VAL A 193 -4.68 -6.31 13.01
C VAL A 193 -4.01 -7.59 13.52
N ASP A 194 -4.21 -8.70 12.80
CA ASP A 194 -3.55 -9.97 13.07
C ASP A 194 -2.10 -9.95 12.58
N ALA A 195 -1.15 -9.85 13.52
CA ALA A 195 0.28 -9.77 13.22
C ALA A 195 0.81 -10.96 12.40
N ARG A 196 0.22 -12.16 12.55
CA ARG A 196 0.66 -13.35 11.81
C ARG A 196 0.29 -13.25 10.33
N GLU A 197 -0.92 -12.77 10.05
CA GLU A 197 -1.37 -12.52 8.68
C GLU A 197 -0.58 -11.40 8.02
N VAL A 198 -0.24 -10.35 8.78
CA VAL A 198 0.66 -9.29 8.30
C VAL A 198 2.02 -9.87 7.96
N ALA A 199 2.62 -10.72 8.80
CA ALA A 199 3.90 -11.36 8.49
C ALA A 199 3.81 -12.24 7.23
N GLY A 200 2.75 -13.03 7.07
CA GLY A 200 2.50 -13.82 5.85
C GLY A 200 2.35 -12.96 4.60
N LEU A 201 1.67 -11.81 4.72
CA LEU A 201 1.55 -10.81 3.66
C LEU A 201 2.90 -10.19 3.32
N VAL A 202 3.69 -9.77 4.31
CA VAL A 202 5.03 -9.18 4.12
C VAL A 202 5.92 -10.14 3.34
N ASN A 203 5.94 -11.43 3.70
CA ASN A 203 6.71 -12.45 2.99
C ASN A 203 6.25 -12.61 1.53
N SER A 204 4.93 -12.65 1.31
CA SER A 204 4.34 -12.75 -0.03
C SER A 204 4.66 -11.51 -0.87
N SER A 205 4.63 -10.31 -0.27
CA SER A 205 4.99 -9.06 -0.91
C SER A 205 6.48 -8.99 -1.26
N ALA A 206 7.37 -9.45 -0.37
CA ALA A 206 8.81 -9.50 -0.64
C ALA A 206 9.12 -10.39 -1.86
N GLU A 207 8.52 -11.57 -1.93
CA GLU A 207 8.67 -12.48 -3.07
C GLU A 207 8.07 -11.88 -4.36
N PHE A 208 6.92 -11.21 -4.26
CA PHE A 208 6.33 -10.50 -5.39
C PHE A 208 7.23 -9.38 -5.92
N ILE A 209 7.76 -8.52 -5.03
CA ILE A 209 8.69 -7.44 -5.38
C ILE A 209 9.94 -8.01 -6.04
N ARG A 210 10.49 -9.10 -5.51
CA ARG A 210 11.65 -9.78 -6.10
C ARG A 210 11.36 -10.23 -7.54
N ARG A 211 10.22 -10.89 -7.78
CA ARG A 211 9.80 -11.32 -9.13
C ARG A 211 9.57 -10.15 -10.07
N LEU A 212 8.91 -9.10 -9.58
CA LEU A 212 8.66 -7.88 -10.35
C LEU A 212 9.98 -7.20 -10.73
N HIS A 213 10.92 -7.11 -9.79
CA HIS A 213 12.25 -6.55 -10.03
C HIS A 213 13.00 -7.35 -11.11
N THR A 214 13.03 -8.69 -10.99
CA THR A 214 13.63 -9.56 -12.02
C THR A 214 12.96 -9.36 -13.38
N GLY A 215 11.63 -9.33 -13.44
CA GLY A 215 10.89 -9.08 -14.68
C GLY A 215 11.22 -7.71 -15.30
N ASN A 216 11.31 -6.66 -14.47
CA ASN A 216 11.66 -5.32 -14.91
C ASN A 216 13.09 -5.24 -15.49
N LEU A 217 14.05 -6.01 -14.95
CA LEU A 217 15.39 -6.12 -15.50
C LEU A 217 15.40 -6.86 -16.84
N LEU A 218 14.64 -7.95 -16.98
CA LEU A 218 14.54 -8.71 -18.22
C LEU A 218 13.90 -7.92 -19.37
N LEU A 219 12.98 -7.02 -19.05
CA LEU A 219 12.29 -6.18 -20.03
C LEU A 219 13.01 -4.84 -20.30
N ALA A 220 14.15 -4.58 -19.65
CA ALA A 220 14.89 -3.34 -19.80
C ALA A 220 15.27 -3.08 -21.26
N ARG A 221 15.10 -1.83 -21.70
CA ARG A 221 15.49 -1.38 -23.06
C ARG A 221 16.52 -0.26 -22.92
N ALA A 222 17.55 -0.28 -23.77
CA ALA A 222 18.60 0.74 -23.80
C ALA A 222 19.27 1.00 -22.43
N GLY A 223 19.50 -0.05 -21.65
CA GLY A 223 20.22 0.02 -20.37
C GLY A 223 19.46 0.68 -19.22
N LYS A 224 18.17 1.02 -19.38
CA LYS A 224 17.33 1.58 -18.32
C LYS A 224 16.20 0.62 -17.94
N PRO A 225 15.92 0.40 -16.64
CA PRO A 225 14.76 -0.38 -16.21
C PRO A 225 13.45 0.30 -16.65
N LEU A 226 12.47 -0.47 -17.12
CA LEU A 226 11.19 0.08 -17.61
C LEU A 226 10.45 0.88 -16.52
N LEU A 227 10.50 0.41 -15.28
CA LEU A 227 9.91 1.12 -14.14
C LEU A 227 10.45 2.55 -14.01
N GLN A 228 11.74 2.77 -14.26
CA GLN A 228 12.33 4.11 -14.21
C GLN A 228 11.75 5.02 -15.29
N VAL A 229 11.54 4.50 -16.50
CA VAL A 229 10.99 5.27 -17.62
C VAL A 229 9.56 5.71 -17.32
N TYR A 230 8.70 4.78 -16.92
CA TYR A 230 7.30 5.08 -16.62
C TYR A 230 7.14 5.96 -15.37
N LEU A 231 7.90 5.69 -14.30
CA LEU A 231 7.83 6.49 -13.08
C LEU A 231 8.31 7.92 -13.33
N THR A 232 9.35 8.11 -14.15
CA THR A 232 9.83 9.46 -14.51
C THR A 232 8.76 10.24 -15.27
N ALA A 233 8.05 9.62 -16.21
CA ALA A 233 6.95 10.27 -16.92
C ALA A 233 5.84 10.68 -15.96
N LEU A 234 5.41 9.75 -15.09
CA LEU A 234 4.38 10.03 -14.08
C LEU A 234 4.77 11.16 -13.14
N LEU A 235 6.02 11.18 -12.65
CA LEU A 235 6.50 12.22 -11.75
C LEU A 235 6.59 13.59 -12.44
N LYS A 236 6.98 13.64 -13.71
CA LYS A 236 7.00 14.90 -14.47
C LYS A 236 5.61 15.54 -14.60
N GLU A 237 4.58 14.72 -14.73
CA GLU A 237 3.19 15.19 -14.84
C GLU A 237 2.61 15.54 -13.46
N GLY A 238 2.86 14.72 -12.44
CA GLY A 238 2.24 14.86 -11.13
C GLY A 238 2.93 15.87 -10.21
N LEU A 239 4.26 15.89 -10.17
CA LEU A 239 5.03 16.65 -9.18
C LEU A 239 4.75 18.17 -9.19
N PRO A 240 4.57 18.84 -10.35
CA PRO A 240 4.24 20.27 -10.38
C PRO A 240 2.90 20.63 -9.72
N THR A 241 2.01 19.64 -9.51
CA THR A 241 0.69 19.87 -8.88
C THR A 241 0.70 19.69 -7.36
N VAL A 242 1.83 19.28 -6.79
CA VAL A 242 1.98 19.03 -5.35
C VAL A 242 2.33 20.32 -4.64
N ASP A 243 1.57 20.67 -3.60
CA ASP A 243 1.90 21.77 -2.69
C ASP A 243 3.19 21.41 -1.91
N PRO A 244 4.30 22.12 -2.13
CA PRO A 244 5.58 21.81 -1.50
C PRO A 244 5.56 22.06 0.01
N THR A 245 4.76 23.03 0.49
CA THR A 245 4.65 23.34 1.92
C THR A 245 3.87 22.26 2.65
N LEU A 246 2.72 21.83 2.10
CA LEU A 246 1.95 20.73 2.68
C LEU A 246 2.75 19.43 2.64
N LEU A 247 3.44 19.14 1.53
CA LEU A 247 4.31 17.97 1.42
C LEU A 247 5.41 18.00 2.49
N THR A 248 6.04 19.16 2.73
CA THR A 248 7.09 19.29 3.74
C THR A 248 6.56 19.02 5.15
N LYS A 249 5.40 19.59 5.51
CA LYS A 249 4.74 19.32 6.81
C LYS A 249 4.40 17.84 6.97
N ALA A 250 3.83 17.22 5.95
CA ALA A 250 3.53 15.79 5.97
C ALA A 250 4.79 14.92 6.11
N ARG A 251 5.91 15.34 5.51
CA ARG A 251 7.20 14.65 5.65
C ARG A 251 7.80 14.77 7.05
N ILE A 252 7.64 15.92 7.71
CA ILE A 252 8.07 16.13 9.10
C ILE A 252 7.26 15.23 10.02
N ALA A 253 5.93 15.28 9.94
CA ALA A 253 5.05 14.41 10.72
C ALA A 253 5.37 12.91 10.49
N LEU A 254 5.59 12.51 9.23
CA LEU A 254 5.99 11.13 8.92
C LEU A 254 7.39 10.78 9.45
N ALA A 255 8.30 11.74 9.59
CA ALA A 255 9.61 11.50 10.18
C ALA A 255 9.51 11.27 11.69
N GLU A 256 8.68 12.04 12.39
CA GLU A 256 8.35 11.85 13.81
C GLU A 256 7.67 10.48 14.03
N ASP A 257 6.68 10.12 13.21
CA ASP A 257 6.03 8.80 13.26
C ASP A 257 7.03 7.66 12.98
N ARG A 258 7.96 7.87 12.05
CA ARG A 258 9.03 6.89 11.76
C ARG A 258 9.99 6.71 12.92
N GLU A 259 10.25 7.74 13.71
CA GLU A 259 11.03 7.62 14.94
C GLU A 259 10.31 6.72 15.94
N ALA A 260 9.00 6.94 16.17
CA ALA A 260 8.19 6.10 17.04
C ALA A 260 8.18 4.63 16.57
N LEU A 261 8.03 4.41 15.27
CA LEU A 261 8.11 3.07 14.67
C LEU A 261 9.51 2.46 14.80
N ALA A 262 10.57 3.24 14.63
CA ALA A 262 11.94 2.77 14.77
C ALA A 262 12.25 2.40 16.22
N GLY A 263 11.73 3.15 17.20
CA GLY A 263 11.80 2.80 18.62
C GLY A 263 11.12 1.47 18.90
N ALA A 264 9.86 1.32 18.47
CA ALA A 264 9.11 0.06 18.64
C ALA A 264 9.79 -1.13 17.94
N LEU A 265 10.33 -0.92 16.74
CA LEU A 265 11.08 -1.96 16.02
C LEU A 265 12.39 -2.30 16.73
N ALA A 266 13.12 -1.31 17.25
CA ALA A 266 14.35 -1.53 18.00
C ALA A 266 14.09 -2.35 19.27
N ASP A 267 12.99 -2.10 19.98
CA ASP A 267 12.60 -2.89 21.14
C ASP A 267 12.35 -4.36 20.76
N VAL A 268 11.63 -4.61 19.66
CA VAL A 268 11.40 -5.98 19.14
C VAL A 268 12.71 -6.63 18.67
N LEU A 269 13.57 -5.90 17.96
CA LEU A 269 14.84 -6.43 17.44
C LEU A 269 15.86 -6.77 18.55
N ARG A 270 15.77 -6.12 19.72
CA ARG A 270 16.57 -6.51 20.89
C ARG A 270 16.21 -7.92 21.37
N GLU A 271 14.96 -8.33 21.21
CA GLU A 271 14.50 -9.68 21.53
C GLU A 271 14.83 -10.70 20.42
N HIS A 272 15.17 -10.23 19.22
CA HIS A 272 15.42 -11.02 18.01
C HIS A 272 16.74 -10.62 17.30
N PRO A 273 17.91 -10.82 17.93
CA PRO A 273 19.21 -10.37 17.40
C PRO A 273 19.58 -11.02 16.05
N GLU A 274 19.06 -12.21 15.75
CA GLU A 274 19.27 -12.89 14.47
C GLU A 274 18.82 -12.06 13.26
N LEU A 275 17.71 -11.33 13.38
CA LEU A 275 17.19 -10.46 12.33
C LEU A 275 18.11 -9.26 12.08
N VAL A 276 18.71 -8.74 13.15
CA VAL A 276 19.70 -7.65 13.08
C VAL A 276 20.94 -8.13 12.33
N LEU A 277 21.45 -9.32 12.65
CA LEU A 277 22.63 -9.89 12.01
C LEU A 277 22.40 -10.16 10.51
N GLU A 278 21.23 -10.68 10.13
CA GLU A 278 20.87 -10.86 8.72
C GLU A 278 20.82 -9.52 7.97
N THR A 279 20.23 -8.50 8.59
CA THR A 279 20.18 -7.14 8.05
C THR A 279 21.58 -6.55 7.87
N ILE A 280 22.47 -6.71 8.85
CA ILE A 280 23.87 -6.27 8.76
C ILE A 280 24.59 -7.01 7.61
N SER A 281 24.36 -8.31 7.46
CA SER A 281 25.01 -9.11 6.41
C SER A 281 24.60 -8.66 4.99
N SER A 282 23.38 -8.16 4.83
CA SER A 282 22.86 -7.64 3.55
C SER A 282 23.14 -6.15 3.35
N TYR A 283 23.68 -5.45 4.36
CA TYR A 283 23.83 -3.99 4.37
C TYR A 283 24.62 -3.44 3.17
N GLY A 284 25.72 -4.09 2.77
CA GLY A 284 26.51 -3.66 1.60
C GLY A 284 25.71 -3.67 0.28
N SER A 285 24.80 -4.65 0.13
CA SER A 285 23.95 -4.78 -1.05
C SER A 285 22.84 -3.72 -1.10
N LEU A 286 22.38 -3.27 0.07
CA LEU A 286 21.34 -2.23 0.21
C LEU A 286 21.92 -0.82 0.09
N THR A 287 23.08 -0.58 0.69
CA THR A 287 23.71 0.75 0.73
C THR A 287 24.23 1.20 -0.62
N THR A 288 24.80 0.30 -1.42
CA THR A 288 25.40 0.69 -2.71
C THR A 288 24.39 1.34 -3.66
N PRO A 289 23.18 0.78 -3.91
CA PRO A 289 22.14 1.47 -4.67
C PRO A 289 21.69 2.81 -4.06
N LEU A 290 21.61 2.90 -2.74
CA LEU A 290 21.24 4.13 -2.02
C LEU A 290 22.30 5.22 -2.19
N LEU A 291 23.59 4.89 -2.06
CA LEU A 291 24.69 5.83 -2.30
C LEU A 291 24.70 6.33 -3.74
N ARG A 292 24.42 5.45 -4.72
CA ARG A 292 24.27 5.87 -6.12
C ARG A 292 23.07 6.80 -6.31
N ALA A 293 21.95 6.56 -5.63
CA ALA A 293 20.78 7.43 -5.67
C ALA A 293 21.06 8.78 -4.99
N PHE A 294 21.74 8.76 -3.84
CA PHE A 294 22.18 9.95 -3.13
C PHE A 294 23.14 10.78 -3.98
N SER A 295 24.16 10.18 -4.58
CA SER A 295 25.09 10.88 -5.48
C SER A 295 24.36 11.53 -6.66
N ARG A 296 23.38 10.85 -7.28
CA ARG A 296 22.56 11.46 -8.33
C ARG A 296 21.75 12.65 -7.83
N ARG A 297 21.24 12.60 -6.60
CA ARG A 297 20.52 13.72 -5.99
C ARG A 297 21.47 14.85 -5.59
N ALA A 298 22.67 14.52 -5.12
CA ALA A 298 23.68 15.50 -4.73
C ALA A 298 24.07 16.39 -5.91
N ARG A 299 24.24 15.81 -7.10
CA ARG A 299 24.49 16.55 -8.36
C ARG A 299 23.39 17.55 -8.71
N LEU A 300 22.15 17.34 -8.25
CA LEU A 300 21.09 18.33 -8.46
C LEU A 300 21.35 19.60 -7.66
N PHE A 301 22.06 19.53 -6.54
CA PHE A 301 22.42 20.71 -5.76
C PHE A 301 23.48 21.56 -6.45
N ASP A 302 24.36 20.95 -7.27
CA ASP A 302 25.34 21.69 -8.08
C ASP A 302 24.67 22.58 -9.15
N GLU A 303 23.46 22.21 -9.57
CA GLU A 303 22.66 22.93 -10.57
C GLU A 303 21.78 24.05 -9.95
N LEU A 304 21.67 24.09 -8.62
CA LEU A 304 20.85 25.10 -7.91
C LEU A 304 21.61 26.41 -7.71
N ASP A 305 20.85 27.50 -7.55
CA ASP A 305 21.39 28.78 -7.12
C ASP A 305 22.06 28.67 -5.74
N ARG A 306 23.30 29.15 -5.65
CA ARG A 306 24.16 28.97 -4.47
C ARG A 306 23.64 29.74 -3.26
N GLU A 307 23.08 30.92 -3.46
CA GLU A 307 22.56 31.76 -2.38
C GLU A 307 21.28 31.14 -1.79
N ALA A 308 20.37 30.69 -2.67
CA ALA A 308 19.17 29.99 -2.26
C ALA A 308 19.49 28.69 -1.50
N LEU A 309 20.47 27.92 -1.98
CA LEU A 309 20.94 26.71 -1.30
C LEU A 309 21.53 27.02 0.07
N ALA A 310 22.42 28.03 0.17
CA ALA A 310 23.04 28.43 1.42
C ALA A 310 21.99 28.87 2.46
N HIS A 311 20.98 29.63 2.03
CA HIS A 311 19.89 30.05 2.90
C HIS A 311 19.06 28.85 3.40
N ALA A 312 18.67 27.94 2.50
CA ALA A 312 17.91 26.75 2.86
C ALA A 312 18.68 25.80 3.78
N VAL A 313 20.00 25.65 3.57
CA VAL A 313 20.87 24.86 4.43
C VAL A 313 20.99 25.49 5.81
N SER A 314 21.22 26.80 5.89
CA SER A 314 21.32 27.53 7.16
C SER A 314 20.04 27.38 8.01
N GLN A 315 18.87 27.55 7.38
CA GLN A 315 17.59 27.32 8.02
C GLN A 315 17.39 25.85 8.44
N GLY A 316 17.81 24.89 7.62
CA GLY A 316 17.71 23.48 7.98
C GLY A 316 18.64 23.08 9.13
N LEU A 317 19.83 23.69 9.22
CA LEU A 317 20.80 23.43 10.28
C LEU A 317 20.37 24.01 11.62
N SER A 318 19.64 25.13 11.65
CA SER A 318 19.15 25.70 12.92
C SER A 318 18.14 24.83 13.64
N ASP A 319 17.45 23.95 12.92
CA ASP A 319 16.44 23.05 13.48
C ASP A 319 17.04 21.71 13.95
N LEU A 320 18.35 21.50 13.79
CA LEU A 320 19.02 20.27 14.19
C LEU A 320 19.31 20.24 15.70
N ASP A 321 18.85 19.18 16.36
CA ASP A 321 19.28 18.86 17.72
C ASP A 321 20.73 18.35 17.73
N THR A 322 21.65 19.29 17.95
CA THR A 322 23.10 19.01 18.05
C THR A 322 23.46 17.96 19.11
N TYR A 323 22.65 17.83 20.17
CA TYR A 323 22.90 16.87 21.24
C TYR A 323 22.53 15.43 20.82
N GLU A 324 21.41 15.24 20.14
CA GLU A 324 21.05 13.91 19.59
C GLU A 324 22.03 13.46 18.49
N ILE A 325 22.52 14.40 17.66
CA ILE A 325 23.59 14.12 16.70
C ILE A 325 24.86 13.65 17.44
N ALA A 326 25.28 14.35 18.48
CA ALA A 326 26.47 13.96 19.26
C ALA A 326 26.28 12.58 19.90
N ARG A 327 25.08 12.26 20.41
CA ARG A 327 24.76 10.93 20.95
C ARG A 327 24.83 9.85 19.88
N ALA A 328 24.29 10.09 18.69
CA ALA A 328 24.35 9.17 17.56
C ALA A 328 25.80 8.91 17.12
N VAL A 329 26.61 9.97 16.98
CA VAL A 329 28.04 9.87 16.64
C VAL A 329 28.80 9.06 17.69
N ASN A 330 28.61 9.35 18.97
CA ASN A 330 29.25 8.60 20.05
C ASN A 330 28.87 7.11 20.04
N THR A 331 27.61 6.80 19.74
CA THR A 331 27.14 5.42 19.61
C THR A 331 27.81 4.72 18.43
N LEU A 332 27.91 5.40 17.28
CA LEU A 332 28.60 4.87 16.10
C LEU A 332 30.09 4.62 16.37
N VAL A 333 30.79 5.57 17.02
CA VAL A 333 32.21 5.42 17.38
C VAL A 333 32.42 4.22 18.29
N ARG A 334 31.54 3.98 19.27
CA ARG A 334 31.61 2.77 20.12
C ARG A 334 31.46 1.49 19.33
N VAL A 335 30.52 1.44 18.38
CA VAL A 335 30.32 0.29 17.49
C VAL A 335 31.55 0.07 16.60
N LEU A 336 32.11 1.14 16.04
CA LEU A 336 33.32 1.07 15.20
C LEU A 336 34.54 0.61 15.99
N ASN A 337 34.75 1.11 17.21
CA ASN A 337 35.85 0.67 18.08
C ASN A 337 35.70 -0.82 18.40
N GLY A 338 34.50 -1.28 18.79
CA GLY A 338 34.26 -2.70 19.03
C GLY A 338 34.49 -3.57 17.79
N LEU A 339 34.15 -3.06 16.60
CA LEU A 339 34.42 -3.76 15.34
C LEU A 339 35.93 -3.78 15.03
N HIS A 340 36.64 -2.67 15.23
CA HIS A 340 38.09 -2.57 15.03
C HIS A 340 38.84 -3.54 15.96
N ASP A 341 38.45 -3.60 17.23
CA ASP A 341 39.04 -4.51 18.22
C ASP A 341 38.82 -5.99 17.84
N THR A 342 37.74 -6.29 17.11
CA THR A 342 37.39 -7.66 16.71
C THR A 342 37.97 -8.05 15.34
N ARG A 343 38.00 -7.12 14.37
CA ARG A 343 38.41 -7.35 12.97
C ARG A 343 39.07 -6.09 12.37
N PRO A 344 40.31 -5.77 12.76
CA PRO A 344 40.98 -4.56 12.32
C PRO A 344 41.25 -4.52 10.81
N GLU A 345 41.42 -5.69 10.15
CA GLU A 345 41.77 -5.77 8.73
C GLU A 345 40.62 -5.34 7.80
N VAL A 346 39.36 -5.56 8.22
CA VAL A 346 38.19 -5.14 7.44
C VAL A 346 38.11 -3.63 7.37
N PHE A 347 38.42 -2.96 8.48
CA PHE A 347 38.37 -1.52 8.58
C PHE A 347 39.47 -0.86 7.74
N SER A 348 40.71 -1.35 7.82
CA SER A 348 41.82 -0.82 7.02
C SER A 348 41.58 -1.01 5.52
N ALA A 349 41.13 -2.19 5.09
CA ALA A 349 40.81 -2.46 3.68
C ALA A 349 39.70 -1.55 3.16
N PHE A 350 38.65 -1.32 3.95
CA PHE A 350 37.58 -0.40 3.60
C PHE A 350 38.09 1.04 3.50
N LEU A 351 38.85 1.53 4.48
CA LEU A 351 39.41 2.88 4.46
C LEU A 351 40.34 3.12 3.29
N THR A 352 41.23 2.16 2.96
CA THR A 352 42.09 2.24 1.79
C THR A 352 41.25 2.31 0.50
N SER A 353 40.25 1.45 0.36
CA SER A 353 39.37 1.48 -0.81
C SER A 353 38.61 2.80 -0.96
N VAL A 354 38.17 3.39 0.16
CA VAL A 354 37.53 4.71 0.14
C VAL A 354 38.56 5.76 -0.24
N ALA A 355 39.71 5.83 0.42
CA ALA A 355 40.76 6.81 0.17
C ALA A 355 41.23 6.82 -1.29
N ASP A 356 41.42 5.64 -1.89
CA ASP A 356 41.82 5.49 -3.30
C ASP A 356 40.74 5.95 -4.29
N SER A 357 39.48 6.07 -3.85
CA SER A 357 38.34 6.46 -4.69
C SER A 357 37.98 7.95 -4.60
N LEU A 358 38.64 8.70 -3.72
CA LEU A 358 38.31 10.10 -3.48
C LEU A 358 39.07 11.05 -4.42
N ASP A 359 38.41 12.13 -4.84
CA ASP A 359 39.08 13.22 -5.55
C ASP A 359 39.93 14.03 -4.58
N THR A 360 41.26 13.84 -4.66
CA THR A 360 42.20 14.44 -3.72
C THR A 360 42.26 15.96 -3.81
N GLU A 361 41.93 16.57 -4.95
CA GLU A 361 41.99 18.02 -5.11
C GLU A 361 40.76 18.70 -4.49
N GLU A 362 39.56 18.19 -4.77
CA GLU A 362 38.32 18.69 -4.15
C GLU A 362 38.33 18.47 -2.64
N ILE A 363 38.82 17.31 -2.18
CA ILE A 363 38.99 17.08 -0.74
C ILE A 363 40.01 18.03 -0.16
N ARG A 364 41.15 18.27 -0.80
CA ARG A 364 42.15 19.22 -0.30
C ARG A 364 41.53 20.61 -0.15
N ALA A 365 40.75 21.06 -1.13
CA ALA A 365 40.06 22.34 -1.07
C ALA A 365 39.06 22.39 0.10
N ALA A 366 38.25 21.33 0.28
CA ALA A 366 37.29 21.24 1.38
C ALA A 366 37.97 21.20 2.76
N VAL A 367 38.99 20.36 2.91
CA VAL A 367 39.77 20.17 4.13
C VAL A 367 40.49 21.47 4.52
N ALA A 368 40.96 22.26 3.57
CA ALA A 368 41.69 23.51 3.84
C ALA A 368 40.87 24.53 4.63
N TRP A 369 39.55 24.61 4.40
CA TRP A 369 38.66 25.49 5.18
C TRP A 369 37.97 24.76 6.34
N MET A 370 37.60 23.48 6.19
CA MET A 370 36.93 22.72 7.25
C MET A 370 37.83 22.42 8.45
N VAL A 371 39.10 22.06 8.23
CA VAL A 371 39.98 21.61 9.33
C VAL A 371 40.23 22.71 10.36
N PRO A 372 40.52 23.96 10.00
CA PRO A 372 40.64 25.04 10.98
C PRO A 372 39.37 25.21 11.82
N GLU A 373 38.19 25.22 11.19
CA GLU A 373 36.90 25.40 11.87
C GLU A 373 36.57 24.22 12.80
N ILE A 374 36.77 22.99 12.32
CA ILE A 374 36.60 21.78 13.12
C ILE A 374 37.63 21.73 14.25
N ALA A 375 38.89 22.10 14.01
CA ALA A 375 39.92 22.08 15.04
C ALA A 375 39.64 23.08 16.16
N GLU A 376 39.06 24.24 15.82
CA GLU A 376 38.60 25.22 16.80
C GLU A 376 37.40 24.68 17.60
N ALA A 377 36.37 24.17 16.91
CA ALA A 377 35.16 23.63 17.56
C ALA A 377 35.43 22.36 18.39
N ALA A 378 36.34 21.50 17.91
CA ALA A 378 36.69 20.22 18.52
C ALA A 378 37.93 20.30 19.42
N ARG A 379 38.45 21.50 19.70
CA ARG A 379 39.60 21.71 20.60
C ARG A 379 39.53 20.88 21.89
N PRO A 380 38.38 20.80 22.60
CA PRO A 380 38.28 19.98 23.81
C PRO A 380 38.54 18.48 23.58
N VAL A 381 38.11 17.95 22.42
CA VAL A 381 38.31 16.54 22.04
C VAL A 381 39.73 16.32 21.53
N LEU A 382 40.28 17.28 20.78
CA LEU A 382 41.65 17.24 20.29
C LEU A 382 42.64 17.29 21.46
N ASP A 383 42.43 18.13 22.47
CA ASP A 383 43.30 18.19 23.65
C ASP A 383 43.37 16.83 24.37
N ALA A 384 42.28 16.07 24.37
CA ALA A 384 42.24 14.70 24.91
C ALA A 384 42.93 13.66 24.01
N SER A 385 42.97 13.88 22.69
CA SER A 385 43.41 12.88 21.70
C SER A 385 44.82 13.12 21.13
N VAL A 386 45.30 14.36 21.18
CA VAL A 386 46.62 14.79 20.67
C VAL A 386 47.80 13.99 21.24
N PRO A 387 47.83 13.60 22.53
CA PRO A 387 48.90 12.75 23.04
C PRO A 387 49.05 11.43 22.26
N SER A 388 47.92 10.77 21.94
CA SER A 388 47.87 9.50 21.19
C SER A 388 48.18 9.65 19.70
N LEU A 389 47.88 10.82 19.11
CA LEU A 389 48.24 11.14 17.73
C LEU A 389 49.74 11.42 17.59
N LYS A 390 50.32 12.19 18.52
CA LYS A 390 51.76 12.48 18.53
C LYS A 390 52.60 11.21 18.67
N SER A 391 52.19 10.26 19.50
CA SER A 391 52.88 8.97 19.65
C SER A 391 52.82 8.08 18.40
N SER A 392 51.79 8.26 17.56
CA SER A 392 51.59 7.43 16.36
C SER A 392 52.19 8.05 15.09
N LEU A 393 52.28 9.38 15.00
CA LEU A 393 52.78 10.11 13.83
C LEU A 393 54.27 10.48 13.90
N LEU A 394 54.83 10.59 15.10
CA LEU A 394 56.27 10.75 15.29
C LEU A 394 56.86 9.36 15.57
N PRO A 395 57.56 8.72 14.62
CA PRO A 395 58.31 7.52 14.94
C PRO A 395 59.24 7.90 16.08
N THR A 396 59.16 7.17 17.20
CA THR A 396 60.16 7.24 18.27
C THR A 396 61.50 7.02 17.60
N GLY A 397 62.27 8.10 17.42
CA GLY A 397 63.64 8.01 16.97
C GLY A 397 64.33 7.08 17.95
N GLY A 398 64.71 5.90 17.47
CA GLY A 398 65.49 4.96 18.26
C GLY A 398 66.75 5.68 18.70
N GLU A 399 66.88 5.87 20.01
CA GLU A 399 68.20 5.99 20.62
C GLU A 399 68.94 4.69 20.28
N SER A 400 70.09 4.90 19.63
CA SER A 400 71.06 3.91 19.17
C SER A 400 71.59 3.02 20.28
#